data_AF-A0A0K1XBU6-F1
#
_entry.id   AF-A0A0K1XBU6-F1
#
_cell.length_a   1.000
_cell.length_b   1.000
_cell.length_c   1.000
_cell.angle_alpha   90.00
_cell.angle_beta   90.00
_cell.angle_gamma   90.00
#
_symmetry.space_group_name_H-M   'P 1'
#
loop_
_entity.id
_entity.type
_entity.pdbx_description
1 polymer ?
#
loop_
_entity_poly.entity_id
_entity_poly.type
_entity_poly.pdbx_seq_one_letter_code
_entity_poly.pdbx_strand_id
1 'polypeptide(L)'
;MRQFLMPLALITSIALPITSFAMPPEEAKQYLNKPGIHKVLPAPKVAADAETRRTTKHDRYAQQMQQELKLSDEQVKQLQAVREASRQERRAIQDKYLPEVKRKAMHAEFKSSAEKQQQKMQEILTPEQRKQWSELKQKHRSTMKKHHKGIHKPERKHKSDSAEPRMHRS
;
A
#
# COMPACT_ATOMS: atom_id res chain seq x y z
N MET A 1 -39.87 9.38 51.37
CA MET A 1 -40.18 10.22 50.19
C MET A 1 -39.31 11.46 50.22
N ARG A 2 -38.31 11.59 49.35
CA ARG A 2 -37.63 12.85 49.05
C ARG A 2 -37.30 12.84 47.56
N GLN A 3 -38.03 13.68 46.83
CA GLN A 3 -37.92 13.87 45.40
C GLN A 3 -36.70 14.76 45.13
N PHE A 4 -35.69 14.25 44.45
CA PHE A 4 -34.60 15.06 43.90
C PHE A 4 -34.92 15.35 42.43
N LEU A 5 -35.48 16.53 42.21
CA LEU A 5 -35.62 17.17 40.92
C LEU A 5 -34.25 17.80 40.58
N MET A 6 -33.61 17.34 39.51
CA MET A 6 -32.41 17.98 38.95
C MET A 6 -32.63 18.23 37.46
N PRO A 7 -32.24 19.41 36.95
CA PRO A 7 -32.70 19.95 35.67
C PRO A 7 -32.01 19.31 34.46
N LEU A 8 -32.80 19.14 33.38
CA LEU A 8 -32.35 18.90 32.02
C LEU A 8 -31.39 20.00 31.57
N ALA A 9 -30.11 19.69 31.47
CA ALA A 9 -29.15 20.53 30.75
C ALA A 9 -29.34 20.28 29.25
N LEU A 10 -29.96 21.24 28.56
CA LEU A 10 -29.92 21.39 27.11
C LEU A 10 -28.46 21.56 26.67
N ILE A 11 -27.87 20.51 26.07
CA ILE A 11 -26.60 20.63 25.36
C ILE A 11 -26.93 21.11 23.95
N THR A 12 -26.65 22.38 23.71
CA THR A 12 -26.73 23.06 22.43
C THR A 12 -25.82 22.36 21.41
N SER A 13 -26.40 21.86 20.32
CA SER A 13 -25.65 21.41 19.14
C SER A 13 -24.96 22.61 18.51
N ILE A 14 -23.64 22.70 18.67
CA ILE A 14 -22.81 23.61 17.89
C ILE A 14 -22.62 22.97 16.51
N ALA A 15 -23.47 23.38 15.55
CA ALA A 15 -23.25 23.09 14.15
C ALA A 15 -22.07 23.95 13.66
N LEU A 16 -20.89 23.34 13.54
CA LEU A 16 -19.76 23.98 12.87
C LEU A 16 -20.04 24.03 11.35
N PRO A 17 -19.89 25.19 10.69
CA PRO A 17 -20.00 25.26 9.25
C PRO A 17 -18.83 24.49 8.62
N ILE A 18 -19.18 23.53 7.76
CA ILE A 18 -18.24 22.85 6.87
C ILE A 18 -17.78 23.92 5.86
N THR A 19 -16.65 24.56 6.15
CA THR A 19 -15.94 25.33 5.15
C THR A 19 -15.40 24.34 4.13
N SER A 20 -16.08 24.25 2.98
CA SER A 20 -15.56 23.60 1.78
C SER A 20 -14.23 24.25 1.41
N PHE A 21 -13.12 23.65 1.84
CA PHE A 21 -11.79 23.98 1.35
C PHE A 21 -11.70 23.49 -0.10
N ALA A 22 -12.11 24.36 -1.02
CA ALA A 22 -11.82 24.23 -2.43
C ALA A 22 -10.30 24.33 -2.61
N MET A 23 -9.66 23.18 -2.71
CA MET A 23 -8.25 23.08 -3.09
C MET A 23 -8.09 23.61 -4.53
N PRO A 24 -7.25 24.62 -4.78
CA PRO A 24 -6.94 25.06 -6.13
C PRO A 24 -6.15 23.98 -6.89
N PRO A 25 -6.48 23.67 -8.15
CA PRO A 25 -5.86 22.59 -8.93
C PRO A 25 -4.55 23.00 -9.63
N GLU A 26 -3.65 23.72 -8.95
CA GLU A 26 -2.54 24.43 -9.62
C GLU A 26 -1.17 24.28 -8.94
N GLU A 27 -0.79 23.07 -8.48
CA GLU A 27 0.60 22.87 -8.04
C GLU A 27 1.16 21.45 -8.24
N ALA A 28 0.67 20.72 -9.25
CA ALA A 28 1.20 19.40 -9.62
C ALA A 28 2.31 19.45 -10.68
N LYS A 29 3.14 20.51 -10.72
CA LYS A 29 4.23 20.66 -11.72
C LYS A 29 5.59 20.99 -11.14
N GLN A 30 5.99 20.41 -10.00
CA GLN A 30 7.37 20.62 -9.52
C GLN A 30 8.01 19.46 -8.76
N TYR A 31 7.79 18.23 -9.20
CA TYR A 31 8.62 17.09 -8.80
C TYR A 31 9.06 16.25 -9.99
N LEU A 32 9.71 16.88 -10.96
CA LEU A 32 10.51 16.18 -11.95
C LEU A 32 11.72 17.02 -12.37
N ASN A 33 12.65 17.28 -11.45
CA ASN A 33 14.00 17.66 -11.84
C ASN A 33 15.03 17.23 -10.79
N LYS A 34 15.66 16.07 -11.02
CA LYS A 34 16.97 15.73 -10.45
C LYS A 34 17.89 15.42 -11.64
N PRO A 35 18.89 16.26 -11.94
CA PRO A 35 19.88 15.94 -12.96
C PRO A 35 20.96 15.05 -12.34
N GLY A 36 21.20 13.87 -12.92
CA GLY A 36 22.30 13.02 -12.49
C GLY A 36 22.16 11.56 -12.90
N ILE A 37 22.60 11.26 -14.13
CA ILE A 37 23.36 10.09 -14.61
C ILE A 37 22.97 9.89 -16.08
N HIS A 38 23.62 10.65 -16.97
CA HIS A 38 23.67 10.34 -18.39
C HIS A 38 24.73 9.26 -18.60
N LYS A 39 24.31 7.99 -18.68
CA LYS A 39 25.06 7.01 -19.48
C LYS A 39 24.52 7.10 -20.90
N VAL A 40 25.32 7.68 -21.77
CA VAL A 40 25.13 7.68 -23.22
C VAL A 40 25.14 6.23 -23.69
N LEU A 41 24.04 5.78 -24.28
CA LEU A 41 24.01 4.64 -25.19
C LEU A 41 23.11 4.98 -26.39
N PRO A 42 23.47 4.52 -27.60
CA PRO A 42 23.06 5.12 -28.87
C PRO A 42 21.62 4.77 -29.28
N ALA A 43 20.93 5.74 -29.88
CA ALA A 43 19.81 5.50 -30.79
C ALA A 43 20.40 5.12 -32.19
N PRO A 44 19.69 4.43 -33.12
CA PRO A 44 18.23 4.54 -33.33
C PRO A 44 17.49 3.29 -33.88
N LYS A 45 16.15 3.46 -34.04
CA LYS A 45 15.21 2.71 -34.91
C LYS A 45 14.43 1.51 -34.32
N VAL A 46 13.53 1.77 -33.37
CA VAL A 46 12.20 1.14 -33.22
C VAL A 46 11.40 1.96 -32.19
N ALA A 47 10.80 3.07 -32.64
CA ALA A 47 10.20 4.08 -31.75
C ALA A 47 8.66 4.02 -31.65
N ALA A 48 8.00 2.97 -32.15
CA ALA A 48 6.55 2.80 -32.01
C ALA A 48 6.12 1.79 -30.92
N ASP A 49 7.02 0.89 -30.49
CA ASP A 49 6.71 -0.20 -29.53
C ASP A 49 7.45 -0.07 -28.18
N ALA A 50 8.11 1.07 -27.94
CA ALA A 50 8.89 1.29 -26.71
C ALA A 50 8.05 1.81 -25.54
N GLU A 51 6.90 2.44 -25.79
CA GLU A 51 6.00 2.95 -24.75
C GLU A 51 5.25 1.85 -24.01
N THR A 52 5.03 0.69 -24.63
CA THR A 52 4.40 -0.48 -23.99
C THR A 52 5.34 -1.28 -23.07
N ARG A 53 6.64 -0.99 -23.04
CA ARG A 53 7.63 -1.82 -22.30
C ARG A 53 8.02 -1.33 -20.91
N ARG A 54 7.48 -0.19 -20.44
CA ARG A 54 7.66 0.30 -19.06
C ARG A 54 6.39 0.28 -18.24
N THR A 55 5.63 -0.82 -18.28
CA THR A 55 4.57 -1.04 -17.28
C THR A 55 5.24 -1.13 -15.91
N THR A 56 5.00 -0.16 -15.04
CA THR A 56 5.41 -0.24 -13.65
C THR A 56 4.72 -1.44 -13.00
N LYS A 57 5.27 -1.99 -11.90
CA LYS A 57 4.60 -3.10 -11.18
C LYS A 57 3.14 -2.75 -10.80
N HIS A 58 2.81 -1.46 -10.68
CA HIS A 58 1.48 -0.95 -10.39
C HIS A 58 0.51 -1.10 -11.57
N ASP A 59 1.01 -0.87 -12.78
CA ASP A 59 0.20 -1.00 -14.01
C ASP A 59 -0.21 -2.45 -14.22
N ARG A 60 0.69 -3.39 -13.97
CA ARG A 60 0.38 -4.83 -14.04
C ARG A 60 -0.72 -5.23 -13.08
N TYR A 61 -0.70 -4.69 -11.85
CA TYR A 61 -1.73 -5.00 -10.87
C TYR A 61 -3.07 -4.34 -11.19
N ALA A 62 -3.09 -3.15 -11.80
CA ALA A 62 -4.31 -2.54 -12.31
C ALA A 62 -4.89 -3.32 -13.50
N GLN A 63 -4.04 -3.73 -14.43
CA GLN A 63 -4.42 -4.55 -15.58
C GLN A 63 -4.95 -5.92 -15.16
N GLN A 64 -4.29 -6.61 -14.21
CA GLN A 64 -4.79 -7.87 -13.66
C GLN A 64 -6.17 -7.71 -13.04
N MET A 65 -6.37 -6.65 -12.25
CA MET A 65 -7.66 -6.37 -11.62
C MET A 65 -8.75 -6.01 -12.64
N GLN A 66 -8.40 -5.26 -13.68
CA GLN A 66 -9.33 -4.95 -14.78
C GLN A 66 -9.78 -6.23 -15.49
N GLN A 67 -8.86 -7.15 -15.75
CA GLN A 67 -9.15 -8.44 -16.40
C GLN A 67 -9.97 -9.36 -15.49
N GLU A 68 -9.60 -9.47 -14.22
CA GLU A 68 -10.25 -10.39 -13.27
C GLU A 68 -11.65 -9.94 -12.84
N LEU A 69 -11.88 -8.62 -12.71
CA LEU A 69 -13.17 -8.06 -12.27
C LEU A 69 -13.98 -7.43 -13.40
N LYS A 70 -13.48 -7.49 -14.65
CA LYS A 70 -14.10 -6.86 -15.82
C LYS A 70 -14.48 -5.40 -15.55
N LEU A 71 -13.53 -4.62 -15.03
CA LEU A 71 -13.75 -3.21 -14.68
C LEU A 71 -13.95 -2.37 -15.96
N SER A 72 -14.84 -1.37 -15.89
CA SER A 72 -14.94 -0.35 -16.95
C SER A 72 -13.73 0.58 -16.93
N ASP A 73 -13.45 1.25 -18.04
CA ASP A 73 -12.32 2.20 -18.13
C ASP A 73 -12.44 3.35 -17.12
N GLU A 74 -13.66 3.79 -16.82
CA GLU A 74 -13.93 4.80 -15.80
C GLU A 74 -13.63 4.27 -14.38
N GLN A 75 -14.07 3.04 -14.06
CA GLN A 75 -13.74 2.39 -12.79
C GLN A 75 -12.22 2.20 -12.65
N VAL A 76 -11.52 1.87 -13.74
CA VAL A 76 -10.05 1.73 -13.73
C VAL A 76 -9.38 3.05 -13.41
N LYS A 77 -9.79 4.16 -14.02
CA LYS A 77 -9.25 5.50 -13.72
C LYS A 77 -9.48 5.89 -12.26
N GLN A 78 -10.68 5.67 -11.73
CA GLN A 78 -10.99 5.93 -10.32
C GLN A 78 -10.14 5.06 -9.38
N LEU A 79 -9.96 3.78 -9.73
CA LEU A 79 -9.15 2.86 -8.94
C LEU A 79 -7.66 3.25 -8.95
N GLN A 80 -7.14 3.72 -10.08
CA GLN A 80 -5.79 4.25 -10.20
C GLN A 80 -5.62 5.45 -9.26
N ALA A 81 -6.52 6.43 -9.29
CA ALA A 81 -6.47 7.59 -8.40
C ALA A 81 -6.47 7.20 -6.91
N VAL A 82 -7.35 6.28 -6.50
CA VAL A 82 -7.40 5.77 -5.11
C VAL A 82 -6.07 5.11 -4.71
N ARG A 83 -5.44 4.36 -5.61
CA ARG A 83 -4.14 3.72 -5.34
C ARG A 83 -3.00 4.71 -5.25
N GLU A 84 -2.98 5.72 -6.11
CA GLU A 84 -1.94 6.75 -6.06
C GLU A 84 -2.00 7.55 -4.77
N ALA A 85 -3.21 7.93 -4.33
CA ALA A 85 -3.42 8.57 -3.05
C ALA A 85 -2.96 7.67 -1.88
N SER A 86 -3.34 6.38 -1.87
CA SER A 86 -2.88 5.42 -0.86
C SER A 86 -1.35 5.26 -0.85
N ARG A 87 -0.70 5.29 -2.02
CA ARG A 87 0.76 5.24 -2.13
C ARG A 87 1.41 6.47 -1.48
N GLN A 88 0.87 7.66 -1.72
CA GLN A 88 1.36 8.89 -1.09
C GLN A 88 1.17 8.84 0.43
N GLU A 89 -0.02 8.42 0.91
CA GLU A 89 -0.28 8.27 2.35
C GLU A 89 0.68 7.27 2.98
N ARG A 90 0.95 6.13 2.31
CA ARG A 90 1.92 5.15 2.79
C ARG A 90 3.34 5.70 2.87
N ARG A 91 3.77 6.48 1.88
CA ARG A 91 5.09 7.14 1.92
C ARG A 91 5.17 8.12 3.09
N ALA A 92 4.14 8.93 3.29
CA ALA A 92 4.07 9.86 4.41
C ALA A 92 4.14 9.13 5.77
N ILE A 93 3.39 8.03 5.95
CA ILE A 93 3.48 7.19 7.15
C ILE A 93 4.91 6.64 7.32
N GLN A 94 5.52 6.18 6.23
CA GLN A 94 6.86 5.62 6.26
C GLN A 94 7.89 6.68 6.67
N ASP A 95 7.86 7.86 6.06
CA ASP A 95 8.77 8.98 6.35
C ASP A 95 8.60 9.49 7.79
N LYS A 96 7.36 9.47 8.31
CA LYS A 96 7.04 9.85 9.70
C LYS A 96 7.66 8.90 10.74
N TYR A 97 7.71 7.60 10.48
CA TYR A 97 8.07 6.60 11.50
C TYR A 97 9.39 5.86 11.28
N LEU A 98 9.94 5.86 10.06
CA LEU A 98 11.26 5.28 9.76
C LEU A 98 12.37 5.83 10.66
N PRO A 99 12.47 7.16 10.91
CA PRO A 99 13.56 7.72 11.71
C PRO A 99 13.55 7.24 13.16
N GLU A 100 12.37 7.01 13.73
CA GLU A 100 12.19 6.72 15.16
C GLU A 100 12.01 5.22 15.46
N VAL A 101 12.07 4.35 14.44
CA VAL A 101 11.89 2.88 14.57
C VAL A 101 10.59 2.49 15.30
N LYS A 102 9.55 3.33 15.22
CA LYS A 102 8.25 3.11 15.89
C LYS A 102 7.34 2.16 15.09
N ARG A 103 7.80 0.93 14.90
CA ARG A 103 7.14 -0.09 14.04
C ARG A 103 5.67 -0.35 14.42
N LYS A 104 5.32 -0.35 15.72
CA LYS A 104 3.93 -0.59 16.17
C LYS A 104 2.99 0.55 15.77
N ALA A 105 3.41 1.80 15.98
CA ALA A 105 2.63 2.98 15.58
C ALA A 105 2.48 3.05 14.06
N MET A 106 3.58 2.82 13.33
CA MET A 106 3.58 2.72 11.88
C MET A 106 2.61 1.64 11.38
N HIS A 107 2.59 0.47 12.01
CA HIS A 107 1.66 -0.62 11.65
C HIS A 107 0.19 -0.23 11.87
N ALA A 108 -0.12 0.44 12.98
CA ALA A 108 -1.48 0.90 13.26
C ALA A 108 -1.96 1.92 12.21
N GLU A 109 -1.13 2.89 11.83
CA GLU A 109 -1.48 3.85 10.78
C GLU A 109 -1.60 3.18 9.40
N PHE A 110 -0.71 2.23 9.07
CA PHE A 110 -0.86 1.46 7.84
C PHE A 110 -2.15 0.64 7.80
N LYS A 111 -2.57 0.07 8.93
CA LYS A 111 -3.84 -0.66 9.02
C LYS A 111 -5.02 0.27 8.75
N SER A 112 -5.03 1.45 9.38
CA SER A 112 -6.09 2.45 9.16
C SER A 112 -6.13 2.95 7.71
N SER A 113 -4.98 3.28 7.12
CA SER A 113 -4.87 3.67 5.70
C SER A 113 -5.37 2.55 4.77
N ALA A 114 -5.04 1.29 5.06
CA ALA A 114 -5.53 0.15 4.28
C ALA A 114 -7.06 -0.03 4.36
N GLU A 115 -7.66 0.21 5.52
CA GLU A 115 -9.12 0.17 5.70
C GLU A 115 -9.81 1.28 4.90
N LYS A 116 -9.30 2.52 4.97
CA LYS A 116 -9.80 3.65 4.18
C LYS A 116 -9.72 3.38 2.68
N GLN A 117 -8.58 2.85 2.21
CA GLN A 117 -8.42 2.46 0.82
C GLN A 117 -9.44 1.40 0.41
N GLN A 118 -9.66 0.40 1.27
CA GLN A 118 -10.62 -0.66 0.99
C GLN A 118 -12.05 -0.12 0.87
N GLN A 119 -12.45 0.81 1.73
CA GLN A 119 -13.77 1.45 1.65
C GLN A 119 -13.95 2.18 0.32
N LYS A 120 -12.99 3.03 -0.08
CA LYS A 120 -13.02 3.72 -1.38
C LYS A 120 -13.09 2.76 -2.56
N MET A 121 -12.39 1.63 -2.49
CA MET A 121 -12.49 0.60 -3.52
C MET A 121 -13.89 -0.03 -3.57
N GLN A 122 -14.54 -0.27 -2.42
CA GLN A 122 -15.87 -0.86 -2.37
C GLN A 122 -16.96 0.07 -2.92
N GLU A 123 -16.75 1.38 -2.88
CA GLU A 123 -17.66 2.38 -3.46
C GLU A 123 -17.63 2.37 -5.00
N ILE A 124 -16.46 2.09 -5.59
CA ILE A 124 -16.27 2.06 -7.06
C ILE A 124 -16.78 0.75 -7.67
N LEU A 125 -16.68 -0.36 -6.93
CA LEU A 125 -17.02 -1.70 -7.41
C LEU A 125 -18.51 -2.01 -7.28
N THR A 126 -19.08 -2.69 -8.28
CA THR A 126 -20.45 -3.21 -8.19
C THR A 126 -20.56 -4.33 -7.14
N PRO A 127 -21.77 -4.65 -6.64
CA PRO A 127 -21.96 -5.74 -5.68
C PRO A 127 -21.36 -7.09 -6.13
N GLU A 128 -21.50 -7.41 -7.41
CA GLU A 128 -20.95 -8.65 -8.00
C GLU A 128 -19.42 -8.63 -8.04
N GLN A 129 -18.83 -7.51 -8.47
CA GLN A 129 -17.37 -7.30 -8.50
C GLN A 129 -16.77 -7.34 -7.09
N ARG A 130 -17.50 -6.83 -6.07
CA ARG A 130 -17.07 -6.88 -4.66
C ARG A 130 -16.95 -8.31 -4.16
N LYS A 131 -17.85 -9.22 -4.57
CA LYS A 131 -17.79 -10.63 -4.19
C LYS A 131 -16.55 -11.31 -4.79
N GLN A 132 -16.33 -11.13 -6.09
CA GLN A 132 -15.13 -11.64 -6.78
C GLN A 132 -13.84 -11.10 -6.16
N TRP A 133 -13.82 -9.80 -5.84
CA TRP A 133 -12.69 -9.17 -5.18
C TRP A 133 -12.38 -9.78 -3.80
N SER A 134 -13.41 -10.08 -3.01
CA SER A 134 -13.26 -10.75 -1.71
C SER A 134 -12.66 -12.14 -1.85
N GLU A 135 -13.12 -12.93 -2.84
CA GLU A 135 -12.60 -14.27 -3.13
C GLU A 135 -11.13 -14.22 -3.57
N LEU A 136 -10.77 -13.29 -4.46
CA LEU A 136 -9.40 -13.05 -4.89
C LEU A 136 -8.49 -12.69 -3.70
N LYS A 137 -8.96 -11.82 -2.81
CA LYS A 137 -8.24 -11.43 -1.59
C LYS A 137 -8.00 -12.64 -0.67
N GLN A 138 -8.99 -13.51 -0.52
CA GLN A 138 -8.86 -14.74 0.28
C GLN A 138 -7.86 -15.72 -0.33
N LYS A 139 -7.90 -15.90 -1.67
CA LYS A 139 -6.93 -16.72 -2.41
C LYS A 139 -5.51 -16.18 -2.28
N HIS A 140 -5.34 -14.86 -2.35
CA HIS A 140 -4.04 -14.22 -2.15
C HIS A 140 -3.53 -14.41 -0.71
N ARG A 141 -4.40 -14.26 0.29
CA ARG A 141 -4.03 -14.50 1.70
C ARG A 141 -3.62 -15.95 1.96
N SER A 142 -4.34 -16.92 1.37
CA SER A 142 -4.05 -18.35 1.57
C SER A 142 -2.74 -18.77 0.89
N THR A 143 -2.45 -18.27 -0.31
CA THR A 143 -1.17 -18.50 -1.01
C THR A 143 0.00 -17.90 -0.23
N MET A 144 -0.12 -16.67 0.27
CA MET A 144 0.89 -16.05 1.13
C MET A 144 1.15 -16.85 2.42
N LYS A 145 0.10 -17.38 3.06
CA LYS A 145 0.24 -18.24 4.25
C LYS A 145 0.99 -19.54 3.95
N LYS A 146 0.78 -20.15 2.77
CA LYS A 146 1.51 -21.34 2.33
C LYS A 146 3.00 -21.05 2.13
N HIS A 147 3.34 -19.96 1.44
CA HIS A 147 4.73 -19.58 1.21
C HIS A 147 5.48 -19.22 2.49
N HIS A 148 4.82 -18.56 3.46
CA HIS A 148 5.45 -18.26 4.75
C HIS A 148 5.78 -19.52 5.55
N LYS A 149 4.96 -20.58 5.45
CA LYS A 149 5.19 -21.85 6.16
C LYS A 149 6.34 -22.68 5.56
N GLY A 150 6.74 -22.43 4.31
CA GLY A 150 7.81 -23.17 3.61
C GLY A 150 9.22 -22.58 3.72
N ILE A 151 9.37 -21.34 4.21
CA ILE A 151 10.67 -20.64 4.24
C ILE A 151 11.43 -20.83 5.57
N HIS A 152 10.80 -21.43 6.59
CA HIS A 152 11.49 -21.87 7.81
C HIS A 152 12.09 -23.29 7.64
N LYS A 153 13.17 -23.43 6.88
CA LYS A 153 14.13 -24.52 7.10
C LYS A 153 15.55 -23.97 7.18
N PRO A 154 16.01 -23.48 8.35
CA PRO A 154 17.42 -23.20 8.54
C PRO A 154 18.14 -24.51 8.84
N GLU A 155 18.37 -25.36 7.83
CA GLU A 155 19.35 -26.44 7.97
C GLU A 155 20.71 -25.92 7.48
N ARG A 156 21.21 -24.88 8.14
CA ARG A 156 22.64 -24.57 8.10
C ARG A 156 23.31 -25.51 9.10
N LYS A 157 23.71 -26.69 8.62
CA LYS A 157 24.75 -27.49 9.28
C LYS A 157 26.01 -26.62 9.32
N HIS A 158 26.19 -25.85 10.39
CA HIS A 158 27.50 -25.36 10.76
C HIS A 158 28.33 -26.61 11.06
N LYS A 159 29.10 -27.02 10.07
CA LYS A 159 30.12 -28.03 10.20
C LYS A 159 31.22 -27.40 11.06
N SER A 160 31.07 -27.48 12.37
CA SER A 160 32.16 -27.31 13.34
C SER A 160 33.02 -28.58 13.34
N ASP A 161 33.46 -28.99 12.14
CA ASP A 161 34.67 -29.79 11.97
C ASP A 161 35.76 -28.80 11.57
N SER A 162 36.28 -28.10 12.56
CA SER A 162 37.62 -27.51 12.46
C SER A 162 38.38 -28.00 13.69
N ALA A 163 38.89 -29.22 13.49
CA ALA A 163 40.16 -29.73 13.94
C ALA A 163 40.52 -29.60 15.43
N GLU A 164 40.63 -30.78 16.04
CA GLU A 164 41.24 -31.07 17.34
C GLU A 164 42.62 -30.42 17.54
N PRO A 165 43.01 -30.12 18.81
CA PRO A 165 44.37 -29.79 19.15
C PRO A 165 45.24 -31.06 19.07
N ARG A 166 46.10 -31.13 18.05
CA ARG A 166 47.09 -32.21 17.89
C ARG A 166 48.13 -32.10 19.01
N MET A 167 47.96 -32.92 20.05
CA MET A 167 48.91 -33.10 21.14
C MET A 167 50.20 -33.73 20.60
N HIS A 168 51.29 -32.96 20.52
CA HIS A 168 52.64 -33.52 20.38
C HIS A 168 53.14 -33.97 21.74
N ARG A 169 53.12 -35.28 21.97
CA ARG A 169 53.79 -35.95 23.10
C ARG A 169 55.20 -36.30 22.63
N SER A 170 56.22 -35.81 23.35
CA SER A 170 57.59 -36.35 23.30
C SER A 170 57.71 -37.58 24.18
#